data_AF-A0A257QFB4-F1
#
_entry.id   AF-A0A257QFB4-F1
#
_cell.length_a   1.000
_cell.length_b   1.000
_cell.length_c   1.000
_cell.angle_alpha   90.00
_cell.angle_beta   90.00
_cell.angle_gamma   90.00
#
_symmetry.space_group_name_H-M   'P 1'
#
loop_
_entity.id
_entity.type
_entity.pdbx_description
1 polymer ?
#
loop_
_entity_poly.entity_id
_entity_poly.type
_entity_poly.pdbx_seq_one_letter_code
_entity_poly.pdbx_strand_id
1 'polypeptide(L)'
;MKLALVSDIHLSHRFDSEAVPYGGLEKLTRDDVLCVAGDVDDGPTGINTHLIALRQKTQATIVAVMGNHDYYHRNLTPTTIQDARGNLPGRVHLLENQTLEMDGLRILGCTLWTDADRGRLAGNALAMLDYSYITDADDNLIEVQHTLDLNQASQEWLATELAKPFAGKTVVLTHHAPSFRSQHPMYEGSPLSSFFCCDLEHLIKQHQPELWLHGHLHEPVDYRIGTTRIVSNPRGYMDERTPFYAPQLIDFLE
;
A
#
# COMPACT_ATOMS: atom_id res chain seq x y z
N MET A 1 -13.13 -18.04 -1.69
CA MET A 1 -12.38 -16.79 -1.94
C MET A 1 -11.12 -16.82 -1.10
N LYS A 2 -9.96 -16.74 -1.73
CA LYS A 2 -8.66 -16.49 -1.09
C LYS A 2 -8.26 -15.03 -1.30
N LEU A 3 -7.61 -14.45 -0.30
CA LEU A 3 -6.84 -13.21 -0.49
C LEU A 3 -5.37 -13.55 -0.66
N ALA A 4 -4.71 -12.85 -1.56
CA ALA A 4 -3.27 -12.91 -1.75
C ALA A 4 -2.69 -11.50 -1.62
N LEU A 5 -1.53 -11.34 -0.99
CA LEU A 5 -0.87 -10.04 -0.81
C LEU A 5 0.52 -10.02 -1.45
N VAL A 6 0.80 -8.95 -2.18
CA VAL A 6 2.15 -8.54 -2.58
C VAL A 6 2.33 -7.04 -2.34
N SER A 7 3.57 -6.59 -2.11
CA SER A 7 3.91 -5.18 -1.93
C SER A 7 5.40 -4.95 -2.21
N ASP A 8 5.79 -3.68 -2.36
CA ASP A 8 7.20 -3.26 -2.39
C ASP A 8 8.00 -4.02 -3.45
N ILE A 9 7.43 -4.09 -4.65
CA ILE A 9 7.94 -4.89 -5.76
C ILE A 9 9.21 -4.26 -6.32
N HIS A 10 9.29 -2.92 -6.37
CA HIS A 10 10.46 -2.14 -6.77
C HIS A 10 11.09 -2.59 -8.09
N LEU A 11 10.36 -2.41 -9.20
CA LEU A 11 10.78 -2.80 -10.55
C LEU A 11 11.65 -1.78 -11.27
N SER A 12 11.83 -0.58 -10.72
CA SER A 12 12.51 0.49 -11.43
C SER A 12 13.97 0.13 -11.69
N HIS A 13 14.52 0.57 -12.82
CA HIS A 13 15.91 0.31 -13.23
C HIS A 13 16.97 0.68 -12.17
N ARG A 14 16.59 1.49 -11.19
CA ARG A 14 17.44 1.89 -10.07
C ARG A 14 17.60 0.79 -9.02
N PHE A 15 16.61 -0.08 -8.90
CA PHE A 15 16.55 -1.15 -7.91
C PHE A 15 16.50 -2.56 -8.54
N ASP A 16 16.04 -2.67 -9.79
CA ASP A 16 15.88 -3.95 -10.48
C ASP A 16 15.75 -3.83 -12.02
N SER A 17 16.12 -4.88 -12.73
CA SER A 17 15.77 -5.06 -14.15
C SER A 17 15.31 -6.49 -14.47
N GLU A 18 15.22 -7.36 -13.46
CA GLU A 18 14.85 -8.76 -13.62
C GLU A 18 13.34 -8.98 -13.46
N ALA A 19 12.81 -9.91 -14.25
CA ALA A 19 11.40 -10.29 -14.15
C ALA A 19 11.12 -10.97 -12.80
N VAL A 20 10.12 -10.49 -12.06
CA VAL A 20 9.75 -11.08 -10.77
C VAL A 20 9.10 -12.46 -10.97
N PRO A 21 9.72 -13.55 -10.47
CA PRO A 21 9.19 -14.89 -10.60
C PRO A 21 8.16 -15.16 -9.49
N TYR A 22 6.99 -14.54 -9.61
CA TYR A 22 5.90 -14.77 -8.66
C TYR A 22 5.50 -16.24 -8.62
N GLY A 23 5.83 -16.94 -7.54
CA GLY A 23 5.40 -18.32 -7.35
C GLY A 23 3.89 -18.41 -7.12
N GLY A 24 3.15 -19.17 -7.92
CA GLY A 24 1.78 -19.58 -7.61
C GLY A 24 0.65 -18.60 -7.99
N LEU A 25 0.94 -17.49 -8.68
CA LEU A 25 -0.10 -16.56 -9.16
C LEU A 25 -1.12 -17.24 -10.09
N GLU A 26 -0.66 -18.21 -10.87
CA GLU A 26 -1.47 -19.00 -11.81
C GLU A 26 -2.52 -19.87 -11.11
N LYS A 27 -2.36 -20.10 -9.80
CA LYS A 27 -3.27 -20.90 -8.98
C LYS A 27 -4.45 -20.09 -8.45
N LEU A 28 -4.37 -18.75 -8.49
CA LEU A 28 -5.47 -17.88 -8.07
C LEU A 28 -6.53 -17.82 -9.17
N THR A 29 -7.77 -18.09 -8.78
CA THR A 29 -8.91 -18.23 -9.70
C THR A 29 -9.74 -16.95 -9.76
N ARG A 30 -10.86 -16.99 -10.51
CA ARG A 30 -11.77 -15.85 -10.60
C ARG A 30 -12.47 -15.51 -9.29
N ASP A 31 -12.48 -16.40 -8.32
CA ASP A 31 -13.14 -16.18 -7.02
C ASP A 31 -12.16 -15.64 -5.96
N ASP A 32 -10.90 -15.39 -6.35
CA ASP A 32 -9.83 -14.90 -5.50
C ASP A 32 -9.50 -13.44 -5.79
N VAL A 33 -8.85 -12.79 -4.81
CA VAL A 33 -8.42 -11.40 -4.91
C VAL A 33 -6.91 -11.31 -4.63
N LEU A 34 -6.18 -10.63 -5.51
CA LEU A 34 -4.78 -10.26 -5.33
C LEU A 34 -4.69 -8.79 -4.93
N CYS A 35 -4.27 -8.54 -3.70
CA CYS A 35 -3.98 -7.22 -3.17
C CYS A 35 -2.53 -6.82 -3.48
N VAL A 36 -2.34 -5.61 -4.01
CA VAL A 36 -1.03 -5.01 -4.30
C VAL A 36 -0.89 -3.73 -3.46
N ALA A 37 -0.07 -3.79 -2.41
CA ALA A 37 0.05 -2.71 -1.43
C ALA A 37 1.17 -1.70 -1.76
N GLY A 38 1.16 -1.15 -2.97
CA GLY A 38 2.04 -0.06 -3.40
C GLY A 38 3.51 -0.44 -3.65
N ASP A 39 4.27 0.58 -4.04
CA ASP A 39 5.68 0.55 -4.42
C ASP A 39 5.97 -0.53 -5.47
N VAL A 40 5.27 -0.41 -6.59
CA VAL A 40 5.40 -1.35 -7.69
C VAL A 40 6.60 -0.99 -8.56
N ASP A 41 6.68 0.27 -8.96
CA ASP A 41 7.73 0.82 -9.82
C ASP A 41 7.79 2.35 -9.63
N ASP A 42 8.80 3.00 -10.20
CA ASP A 42 8.89 4.45 -10.15
C ASP A 42 7.88 5.06 -11.16
N GLY A 43 6.96 5.87 -10.63
CA GLY A 43 5.98 6.61 -11.42
C GLY A 43 4.75 5.80 -11.91
N PRO A 44 3.71 6.51 -12.40
CA PRO A 44 2.40 5.93 -12.69
C PRO A 44 2.40 4.94 -13.86
N THR A 45 3.31 5.13 -14.84
CA THR A 45 3.44 4.23 -15.98
C THR A 45 4.00 2.86 -15.57
N GLY A 46 4.91 2.83 -14.60
CA GLY A 46 5.53 1.60 -14.13
C GLY A 46 4.52 0.70 -13.43
N ILE A 47 3.81 1.23 -12.41
CA ILE A 47 2.72 0.50 -11.75
C ILE A 47 1.65 0.05 -12.74
N ASN A 48 1.23 0.92 -13.66
CA ASN A 48 0.21 0.58 -14.66
C ASN A 48 0.63 -0.63 -15.52
N THR A 49 1.84 -0.57 -16.08
CA THR A 49 2.41 -1.63 -16.93
C THR A 49 2.48 -2.94 -16.17
N HIS A 50 2.91 -2.90 -14.92
CA HIS A 50 3.01 -4.10 -14.10
C HIS A 50 1.66 -4.68 -13.73
N LEU A 51 0.66 -3.87 -13.39
CA LEU A 51 -0.70 -4.35 -13.11
C LEU A 51 -1.33 -5.03 -14.35
N ILE A 52 -1.08 -4.49 -15.55
CA ILE A 52 -1.47 -5.13 -16.82
C ILE A 52 -0.78 -6.48 -16.97
N ALA A 53 0.53 -6.55 -16.71
CA ALA A 53 1.30 -7.79 -16.80
C ALA A 53 0.84 -8.84 -15.76
N LEU A 54 0.57 -8.42 -14.52
CA LEU A 54 0.02 -9.30 -13.48
C LEU A 54 -1.33 -9.88 -13.90
N ARG A 55 -2.19 -9.07 -14.52
CA ARG A 55 -3.49 -9.54 -14.99
C ARG A 55 -3.38 -10.67 -16.02
N GLN A 56 -2.28 -10.74 -16.79
CA GLN A 56 -2.03 -11.84 -17.73
C GLN A 56 -1.59 -13.14 -17.04
N LYS A 57 -1.09 -13.06 -15.79
CA LYS A 57 -0.54 -14.20 -15.03
C LYS A 57 -1.54 -14.84 -14.07
N THR A 58 -2.67 -14.19 -13.79
CA THR A 58 -3.66 -14.68 -12.83
C THR A 58 -5.09 -14.48 -13.32
N GLN A 59 -6.04 -15.26 -12.80
CA GLN A 59 -7.46 -15.04 -13.02
C GLN A 59 -8.12 -14.24 -11.90
N ALA A 60 -7.42 -13.92 -10.81
CA ALA A 60 -7.94 -13.15 -9.69
C ALA A 60 -8.35 -11.72 -10.08
N THR A 61 -9.21 -11.11 -9.25
CA THR A 61 -9.39 -9.66 -9.28
C THR A 61 -8.18 -9.03 -8.61
N ILE A 62 -7.55 -8.06 -9.27
CA ILE A 62 -6.41 -7.32 -8.73
C ILE A 62 -6.92 -6.02 -8.12
N VAL A 63 -6.57 -5.77 -6.86
CA VAL A 63 -6.90 -4.55 -6.13
C VAL A 63 -5.60 -3.97 -5.61
N ALA A 64 -5.27 -2.77 -6.08
CA ALA A 64 -4.01 -2.12 -5.82
C ALA A 64 -4.22 -0.77 -5.15
N VAL A 65 -3.20 -0.31 -4.43
CA VAL A 65 -2.98 1.08 -4.07
C VAL A 65 -1.60 1.49 -4.59
N MET A 66 -1.37 2.79 -4.75
CA MET A 66 -0.03 3.31 -5.02
C MET A 66 0.77 3.36 -3.72
N GLY A 67 2.09 3.28 -3.82
CA GLY A 67 3.05 3.67 -2.80
C GLY A 67 3.73 4.98 -3.15
N ASN A 68 4.74 5.38 -2.38
CA ASN A 68 5.47 6.63 -2.61
C ASN A 68 6.32 6.57 -3.88
N HIS A 69 6.91 5.41 -4.20
CA HIS A 69 7.70 5.23 -5.43
C HIS A 69 6.86 5.39 -6.70
N ASP A 70 5.59 5.01 -6.65
CA ASP A 70 4.69 5.15 -7.80
C ASP A 70 4.40 6.63 -8.14
N TYR A 71 4.85 7.58 -7.29
CA TYR A 71 4.85 9.04 -7.54
C TYR A 71 6.24 9.62 -7.86
N TYR A 72 7.33 8.85 -7.79
CA TYR A 72 8.67 9.38 -8.05
C TYR A 72 8.76 10.03 -9.44
N HIS A 73 9.41 11.20 -9.47
CA HIS A 73 9.59 12.04 -10.65
C HIS A 73 8.28 12.55 -11.26
N ARG A 74 7.21 12.59 -10.47
CA ARG A 74 5.89 13.07 -10.88
C ARG A 74 5.24 13.93 -9.81
N ASN A 75 4.19 14.62 -10.21
CA ASN A 75 3.44 15.48 -9.30
C ASN A 75 2.56 14.63 -8.38
N LEU A 76 2.48 14.99 -7.10
CA LEU A 76 1.60 14.41 -6.09
C LEU A 76 0.17 14.93 -6.28
N THR A 77 -0.48 14.51 -7.37
CA THR A 77 -1.77 15.07 -7.79
C THR A 77 -2.75 13.97 -8.23
N PRO A 78 -4.06 14.28 -8.26
CA PRO A 78 -5.07 13.39 -8.82
C PRO A 78 -4.80 12.95 -10.26
N THR A 79 -4.11 13.77 -11.06
CA THR A 79 -3.75 13.45 -12.44
C THR A 79 -2.76 12.28 -12.50
N THR A 80 -1.75 12.23 -11.63
CA THR A 80 -0.80 11.11 -11.57
C THR A 80 -1.51 9.80 -11.24
N ILE A 81 -2.52 9.83 -10.35
CA ILE A 81 -3.36 8.66 -10.06
C ILE A 81 -4.21 8.26 -11.30
N GLN A 82 -4.74 9.23 -12.04
CA GLN A 82 -5.48 8.95 -13.29
C GLN A 82 -4.58 8.32 -14.35
N ASP A 83 -3.33 8.78 -14.47
CA ASP A 83 -2.32 8.18 -15.35
C ASP A 83 -2.05 6.72 -14.97
N ALA A 84 -1.90 6.43 -13.67
CA ALA A 84 -1.71 5.07 -13.17
C ALA A 84 -2.92 4.16 -13.44
N ARG A 85 -4.13 4.74 -13.52
CA ARG A 85 -5.38 4.05 -13.87
C ARG A 85 -5.59 3.87 -15.39
N GLY A 86 -4.81 4.53 -16.23
CA GLY A 86 -5.02 4.58 -17.67
C GLY A 86 -5.07 3.20 -18.31
N ASN A 87 -6.15 2.87 -19.02
CA ASN A 87 -6.32 1.61 -19.75
C ASN A 87 -6.16 0.32 -18.91
N LEU A 88 -6.36 0.38 -17.59
CA LEU A 88 -6.34 -0.83 -16.78
C LEU A 88 -7.39 -1.85 -17.27
N PRO A 89 -7.04 -3.13 -17.40
CA PRO A 89 -7.94 -4.15 -17.92
C PRO A 89 -9.04 -4.48 -16.90
N GLY A 90 -10.10 -5.14 -17.37
CA GLY A 90 -11.18 -5.58 -16.50
C GLY A 90 -10.67 -6.42 -15.32
N ARG A 91 -11.24 -6.14 -14.13
CA ARG A 91 -10.87 -6.74 -12.83
C ARG A 91 -9.51 -6.31 -12.30
N VAL A 92 -9.04 -5.13 -12.69
CA VAL A 92 -7.92 -4.44 -12.05
C VAL A 92 -8.44 -3.11 -11.53
N HIS A 93 -8.26 -2.88 -10.24
CA HIS A 93 -8.76 -1.69 -9.54
C HIS A 93 -7.60 -1.04 -8.80
N LEU A 94 -7.30 0.21 -9.12
CA LEU A 94 -6.33 1.02 -8.38
C LEU A 94 -7.07 2.03 -7.52
N LEU A 95 -7.04 1.86 -6.21
CA LEU A 95 -7.81 2.62 -5.22
C LEU A 95 -6.95 3.75 -4.64
N GLU A 96 -7.58 4.90 -4.42
CA GLU A 96 -7.03 5.98 -3.61
C GLU A 96 -8.21 6.68 -2.93
N ASN A 97 -8.29 6.57 -1.60
CA ASN A 97 -9.47 6.91 -0.80
C ASN A 97 -10.78 6.40 -1.42
N GLN A 98 -10.79 5.12 -1.82
CA GLN A 98 -11.91 4.50 -2.51
C GLN A 98 -12.26 3.12 -1.95
N THR A 99 -13.56 2.80 -2.04
CA THR A 99 -14.14 1.54 -1.61
C THR A 99 -14.46 0.67 -2.83
N LEU A 100 -14.11 -0.60 -2.76
CA LEU A 100 -14.52 -1.63 -3.72
C LEU A 100 -15.28 -2.74 -2.99
N GLU A 101 -16.51 -3.00 -3.42
CA GLU A 101 -17.34 -4.08 -2.88
C GLU A 101 -17.55 -5.17 -3.94
N MET A 102 -17.30 -6.42 -3.57
CA MET A 102 -17.53 -7.59 -4.43
C MET A 102 -17.80 -8.83 -3.57
N ASP A 103 -18.79 -9.66 -3.91
CA ASP A 103 -18.99 -10.99 -3.32
C ASP A 103 -18.94 -11.07 -1.77
N GLY A 104 -19.52 -10.07 -1.08
CA GLY A 104 -19.51 -10.00 0.39
C GLY A 104 -18.18 -9.55 1.00
N LEU A 105 -17.28 -9.00 0.19
CA LEU A 105 -16.03 -8.36 0.58
C LEU A 105 -16.09 -6.86 0.29
N ARG A 106 -15.65 -6.04 1.25
CA ARG A 106 -15.43 -4.59 1.10
C ARG A 106 -13.95 -4.31 1.28
N ILE A 107 -13.30 -3.73 0.28
CA ILE A 107 -11.90 -3.30 0.35
C ILE A 107 -11.85 -1.78 0.36
N LEU A 108 -11.23 -1.20 1.39
CA LEU A 108 -10.95 0.23 1.51
C LEU A 108 -9.49 0.46 1.17
N GLY A 109 -9.20 1.16 0.07
CA GLY A 109 -7.84 1.37 -0.42
C GLY A 109 -7.40 2.84 -0.43
N CYS A 110 -6.20 3.13 0.11
CA CYS A 110 -5.52 4.43 0.00
C CYS A 110 -3.99 4.28 0.12
N THR A 111 -3.22 5.24 -0.38
CA THR A 111 -1.75 5.25 -0.14
C THR A 111 -1.43 5.49 1.35
N LEU A 112 -2.36 6.14 2.06
CA LEU A 112 -2.33 6.61 3.44
C LEU A 112 -1.34 7.74 3.72
N TRP A 113 -0.14 7.74 3.12
CA TRP A 113 0.93 8.72 3.40
C TRP A 113 1.30 8.82 4.88
N THR A 114 2.38 9.53 5.20
CA THR A 114 2.89 9.67 6.56
C THR A 114 2.01 10.57 7.43
N ASP A 115 1.82 10.18 8.70
CA ASP A 115 1.17 11.04 9.70
C ASP A 115 2.14 12.06 10.32
N ALA A 116 3.45 11.98 10.02
CA ALA A 116 4.67 12.74 10.41
C ALA A 116 4.76 13.40 11.81
N ASP A 117 3.66 13.42 12.56
CA ASP A 117 3.37 14.30 13.67
C ASP A 117 2.95 13.47 14.89
N ARG A 118 3.98 12.89 15.49
CA ARG A 118 4.14 12.97 16.94
C ARG A 118 5.16 14.05 17.33
N GLY A 119 5.23 15.16 16.59
CA GLY A 119 6.07 16.33 16.90
C GLY A 119 7.55 16.22 16.53
N ARG A 120 7.98 15.33 15.62
CA ARG A 120 9.39 15.16 15.26
C ARG A 120 9.76 15.75 13.89
N LEU A 121 9.85 17.09 13.90
CA LEU A 121 10.65 17.99 13.06
C LEU A 121 10.67 17.78 11.52
N ALA A 122 10.27 18.84 10.81
CA ALA A 122 10.50 19.05 9.38
C ALA A 122 11.97 18.84 8.92
N GLY A 123 12.96 18.96 9.82
CA GLY A 123 14.36 18.72 9.49
C GLY A 123 14.69 17.29 9.07
N ASN A 124 13.89 16.31 9.49
CA ASN A 124 14.07 14.91 9.13
C ASN A 124 13.55 14.57 7.74
N ALA A 125 12.61 15.37 7.21
CA ALA A 125 12.07 15.18 5.87
C ALA A 125 13.15 15.33 4.79
N LEU A 126 14.18 16.13 5.04
CA LEU A 126 15.36 16.24 4.16
C LEU A 126 16.13 14.92 4.01
N ALA A 127 15.93 13.96 4.91
CA ALA A 127 16.52 12.63 4.82
C ALA A 127 15.68 11.67 3.96
N MET A 128 14.48 12.08 3.50
CA MET A 128 13.57 11.22 2.76
C MET A 128 13.54 11.58 1.28
N LEU A 129 13.67 10.55 0.44
CA LEU A 129 13.77 10.69 -1.01
C LEU A 129 12.46 11.19 -1.63
N ASP A 130 11.32 10.93 -0.99
CA ASP A 130 10.00 11.44 -1.39
C ASP A 130 10.03 12.95 -1.65
N TYR A 131 10.56 13.72 -0.70
CA TYR A 131 10.68 15.18 -0.77
C TYR A 131 11.82 15.67 -1.70
N SER A 132 12.53 14.75 -2.34
CA SER A 132 13.57 15.06 -3.33
C SER A 132 13.16 14.67 -4.76
N TYR A 133 12.18 13.78 -4.92
CA TYR A 133 11.79 13.24 -6.23
C TYR A 133 10.34 13.52 -6.61
N ILE A 134 9.49 13.87 -5.66
CA ILE A 134 8.07 14.14 -5.92
C ILE A 134 7.87 15.66 -5.92
N THR A 135 7.05 16.14 -6.85
CA THR A 135 6.71 17.55 -6.96
C THR A 135 5.25 17.82 -6.63
N ASP A 136 4.89 19.06 -6.31
CA ASP A 136 3.52 19.53 -6.20
C ASP A 136 2.93 19.84 -7.60
N ALA A 137 1.74 20.43 -7.65
CA ALA A 137 1.09 20.77 -8.92
C ALA A 137 1.78 21.91 -9.71
N ASP A 138 2.65 22.67 -9.05
CA ASP A 138 3.39 23.81 -9.60
C ASP A 138 4.87 23.46 -9.90
N ASP A 139 5.20 22.17 -9.92
CA ASP A 139 6.53 21.59 -10.15
C ASP A 139 7.59 21.97 -9.09
N ASN A 140 7.18 22.42 -7.91
CA ASN A 140 8.09 22.55 -6.76
C ASN A 140 8.21 21.21 -6.04
N LEU A 141 9.32 20.96 -5.33
CA LEU A 141 9.43 19.78 -4.48
C LEU A 141 8.34 19.80 -3.40
N ILE A 142 7.72 18.65 -3.14
CA ILE A 142 6.71 18.56 -2.08
C ILE A 142 7.33 18.89 -0.71
N GLU A 143 6.57 19.62 0.10
CA GLU A 143 6.82 19.79 1.52
C GLU A 143 6.08 18.73 2.37
N VAL A 144 6.51 18.54 3.63
CA VAL A 144 5.88 17.63 4.61
C VAL A 144 4.38 17.88 4.77
N GLN A 145 3.96 19.14 4.69
CA GLN A 145 2.55 19.51 4.84
C GLN A 145 1.68 18.83 3.78
N HIS A 146 2.15 18.66 2.55
CA HIS A 146 1.38 17.98 1.51
C HIS A 146 1.07 16.53 1.87
N THR A 147 2.06 15.79 2.38
CA THR A 147 1.87 14.40 2.80
C THR A 147 1.00 14.28 4.05
N LEU A 148 1.10 15.25 4.97
CA LEU A 148 0.25 15.33 6.16
C LEU A 148 -1.22 15.58 5.79
N ASP A 149 -1.48 16.51 4.86
CA ASP A 149 -2.83 16.83 4.41
C ASP A 149 -3.49 15.61 3.74
N LEU A 150 -2.74 14.88 2.91
CA LEU A 150 -3.21 13.63 2.31
C LEU A 150 -3.48 12.55 3.35
N ASN A 151 -2.59 12.41 4.34
CA ASN A 151 -2.78 11.46 5.42
C ASN A 151 -4.02 11.76 6.25
N GLN A 152 -4.21 13.02 6.64
CA GLN A 152 -5.42 13.45 7.35
C GLN A 152 -6.68 13.13 6.53
N ALA A 153 -6.70 13.45 5.23
CA ALA A 153 -7.82 13.14 4.36
C ALA A 153 -8.10 11.63 4.28
N SER A 154 -7.06 10.80 4.19
CA SER A 154 -7.19 9.34 4.19
C SER A 154 -7.70 8.80 5.53
N GLN A 155 -7.25 9.34 6.67
CA GLN A 155 -7.74 8.94 7.99
C GLN A 155 -9.23 9.30 8.18
N GLU A 156 -9.63 10.51 7.80
CA GLU A 156 -11.03 10.96 7.87
C GLU A 156 -11.94 10.11 6.98
N TRP A 157 -11.47 9.81 5.76
CA TRP A 157 -12.17 8.93 4.84
C TRP A 157 -12.28 7.50 5.39
N LEU A 158 -11.19 6.90 5.86
CA LEU A 158 -11.19 5.57 6.47
C LEU A 158 -12.14 5.49 7.65
N ALA A 159 -12.12 6.48 8.56
CA ALA A 159 -13.03 6.52 9.69
C ALA A 159 -14.50 6.59 9.25
N THR A 160 -14.79 7.38 8.21
CA THR A 160 -16.12 7.48 7.63
C THR A 160 -16.59 6.17 7.01
N GLU A 161 -15.75 5.50 6.21
CA GLU A 161 -16.11 4.25 5.55
C GLU A 161 -16.21 3.08 6.54
N LEU A 162 -15.28 2.97 7.49
CA LEU A 162 -15.29 1.93 8.52
C LEU A 162 -16.50 2.04 9.46
N ALA A 163 -17.04 3.25 9.66
CA ALA A 163 -18.27 3.45 10.43
C ALA A 163 -19.54 2.96 9.72
N LYS A 164 -19.51 2.79 8.39
CA LYS A 164 -20.66 2.29 7.63
C LYS A 164 -20.85 0.80 7.92
N PRO A 165 -22.06 0.36 8.31
CA PRO A 165 -22.35 -1.06 8.46
C PRO A 165 -22.16 -1.81 7.14
N PHE A 166 -21.56 -3.00 7.21
CA PHE A 166 -21.41 -3.90 6.08
C PHE A 166 -21.65 -5.33 6.56
N ALA A 167 -22.53 -6.08 5.90
CA ALA A 167 -22.88 -7.44 6.32
C ALA A 167 -21.79 -8.48 6.01
N GLY A 168 -20.83 -8.11 5.15
CA GLY A 168 -19.70 -8.95 4.74
C GLY A 168 -18.42 -8.61 5.49
N LYS A 169 -17.28 -9.06 4.93
CA LYS A 169 -15.95 -8.81 5.49
C LYS A 169 -15.38 -7.50 4.96
N THR A 170 -14.77 -6.70 5.83
CA THR A 170 -14.05 -5.47 5.51
C THR A 170 -12.55 -5.69 5.59
N VAL A 171 -11.84 -5.27 4.55
CA VAL A 171 -10.39 -5.29 4.46
C VAL A 171 -9.93 -3.86 4.18
N VAL A 172 -8.90 -3.43 4.88
CA VAL A 172 -8.20 -2.18 4.59
C VAL A 172 -6.90 -2.51 3.86
N LEU A 173 -6.61 -1.79 2.78
CA LEU A 173 -5.39 -1.90 1.99
C LEU A 173 -4.71 -0.54 1.96
N THR A 174 -3.56 -0.42 2.61
CA THR A 174 -2.73 0.79 2.58
C THR A 174 -1.36 0.50 2.02
N HIS A 175 -0.61 1.52 1.59
CA HIS A 175 0.82 1.33 1.37
C HIS A 175 1.59 1.53 2.68
N HIS A 176 1.46 2.72 3.29
CA HIS A 176 2.09 3.02 4.58
C HIS A 176 1.48 2.16 5.71
N ALA A 177 2.29 1.82 6.71
CA ALA A 177 1.84 0.96 7.80
C ALA A 177 0.89 1.69 8.76
N PRO A 178 -0.11 0.98 9.32
CA PRO A 178 -1.09 1.57 10.24
C PRO A 178 -0.66 1.54 11.70
N SER A 179 0.52 1.01 12.02
CA SER A 179 1.07 0.98 13.37
C SER A 179 2.59 0.84 13.34
N PHE A 180 3.24 1.49 14.31
CA PHE A 180 4.67 1.34 14.61
C PHE A 180 5.05 -0.10 14.99
N ARG A 181 4.09 -0.97 15.30
CA ARG A 181 4.34 -2.40 15.55
C ARG A 181 4.78 -3.17 14.31
N SER A 182 4.52 -2.63 13.11
CA SER A 182 5.02 -3.20 11.86
C SER A 182 6.51 -2.93 11.63
N GLN A 183 7.11 -2.03 12.43
CA GLN A 183 8.48 -1.59 12.25
C GLN A 183 9.50 -2.62 12.74
N HIS A 184 10.59 -2.80 12.01
CA HIS A 184 11.71 -3.63 12.47
C HIS A 184 12.24 -3.09 13.82
N PRO A 185 12.49 -3.95 14.83
CA PRO A 185 12.93 -3.53 16.17
C PRO A 185 14.19 -2.66 16.19
N MET A 186 15.09 -2.81 15.20
CA MET A 186 16.32 -2.00 15.12
C MET A 186 16.07 -0.50 14.96
N TYR A 187 14.89 -0.13 14.47
CA TYR A 187 14.51 1.25 14.22
C TYR A 187 13.59 1.80 15.32
N GLU A 188 13.34 1.04 16.40
CA GLU A 188 12.54 1.49 17.53
C GLU A 188 13.09 2.81 18.10
N GLY A 189 12.21 3.81 18.26
CA GLY A 189 12.57 5.14 18.76
C GLY A 189 13.26 6.06 17.74
N SER A 190 13.50 5.59 16.51
CA SER A 190 14.07 6.42 15.43
C SER A 190 13.21 7.66 15.19
N PRO A 191 13.83 8.84 14.97
CA PRO A 191 13.10 10.05 14.63
C PRO A 191 12.53 10.02 13.21
N LEU A 192 12.94 9.06 12.37
CA LEU A 192 12.42 8.90 11.01
C LEU A 192 11.17 8.02 10.94
N SER A 193 10.85 7.24 11.98
CA SER A 193 9.77 6.25 11.96
C SER A 193 8.40 6.80 11.58
N SER A 194 8.13 8.07 11.92
CA SER A 194 6.87 8.73 11.59
C SER A 194 6.69 8.93 10.08
N PHE A 195 7.75 8.93 9.29
CA PHE A 195 7.66 8.95 7.82
C PHE A 195 7.21 7.62 7.22
N PHE A 196 7.27 6.52 7.97
CA PHE A 196 6.97 5.17 7.48
C PHE A 196 5.69 4.56 8.10
N CYS A 197 5.37 4.94 9.34
CA CYS A 197 4.26 4.38 10.11
C CYS A 197 3.29 5.48 10.53
N CYS A 198 1.99 5.16 10.49
CA CYS A 198 0.93 5.97 11.10
C CYS A 198 0.43 5.32 12.39
N ASP A 199 -0.02 6.10 13.38
CA ASP A 199 -0.68 5.55 14.58
C ASP A 199 -2.19 5.40 14.43
N LEU A 200 -2.64 4.38 13.68
CA LEU A 200 -4.06 4.10 13.47
C LEU A 200 -4.61 3.02 14.40
N GLU A 201 -3.89 2.63 15.46
CA GLU A 201 -4.35 1.57 16.36
C GLU A 201 -5.69 1.89 17.00
N HIS A 202 -5.95 3.16 17.28
CA HIS A 202 -7.20 3.62 17.86
C HIS A 202 -8.39 3.36 16.91
N LEU A 203 -8.22 3.68 15.63
CA LEU A 203 -9.22 3.47 14.59
C LEU A 203 -9.46 1.98 14.34
N ILE A 204 -8.37 1.20 14.33
CA ILE A 204 -8.43 -0.27 14.22
C ILE A 204 -9.20 -0.88 15.39
N LYS A 205 -8.89 -0.49 16.64
CA LYS A 205 -9.59 -1.01 17.83
C LYS A 205 -11.07 -0.60 17.86
N GLN A 206 -11.42 0.55 17.30
CA GLN A 206 -12.79 1.04 17.25
C GLN A 206 -13.64 0.26 16.24
N HIS A 207 -13.15 0.04 15.03
CA HIS A 207 -13.93 -0.53 13.92
C HIS A 207 -13.65 -1.99 13.63
N GLN A 208 -12.49 -2.48 14.04
CA GLN A 208 -12.05 -3.87 13.95
C GLN A 208 -12.34 -4.54 12.58
N PRO A 209 -11.86 -3.98 11.44
CA PRO A 209 -11.96 -4.68 10.16
C PRO A 209 -11.29 -6.05 10.23
N GLU A 210 -11.68 -7.01 9.40
CA GLU A 210 -11.14 -8.37 9.46
C GLU A 210 -9.62 -8.39 9.18
N LEU A 211 -9.18 -7.61 8.20
CA LEU A 211 -7.77 -7.52 7.79
C LEU A 211 -7.35 -6.07 7.55
N TRP A 212 -6.08 -5.78 7.86
CA TRP A 212 -5.37 -4.61 7.36
C TRP A 212 -4.10 -5.06 6.65
N LEU A 213 -4.02 -4.79 5.35
CA LEU A 213 -2.91 -5.18 4.49
C LEU A 213 -2.08 -3.94 4.17
N HIS A 214 -0.75 -4.03 4.31
CA HIS A 214 0.15 -2.92 4.01
C HIS A 214 1.50 -3.35 3.40
N GLY A 215 2.33 -2.37 3.02
CA GLY A 215 3.69 -2.54 2.52
C GLY A 215 4.69 -1.60 3.21
N HIS A 216 5.53 -0.94 2.42
CA HIS A 216 6.44 0.18 2.69
C HIS A 216 7.67 -0.11 3.56
N LEU A 217 7.55 -0.93 4.61
CA LEU A 217 8.63 -1.10 5.59
C LEU A 217 9.66 -2.17 5.23
N HIS A 218 9.41 -2.90 4.14
CA HIS A 218 10.24 -4.01 3.68
C HIS A 218 10.40 -5.18 4.67
N GLU A 219 9.63 -5.16 5.75
CA GLU A 219 9.51 -6.26 6.70
C GLU A 219 8.20 -7.03 6.50
N PRO A 220 8.22 -8.36 6.35
CA PRO A 220 7.02 -9.17 6.41
C PRO A 220 6.52 -9.27 7.85
N VAL A 221 5.25 -8.91 8.08
CA VAL A 221 4.63 -8.95 9.40
C VAL A 221 3.30 -9.68 9.36
N ASP A 222 2.95 -10.31 10.49
CA ASP A 222 1.64 -10.93 10.71
C ASP A 222 1.32 -10.88 12.21
N TYR A 223 0.49 -9.92 12.59
CA TYR A 223 0.12 -9.70 14.00
C TYR A 223 -1.32 -9.23 14.13
N ARG A 224 -1.75 -8.96 15.37
CA ARG A 224 -3.11 -8.47 15.65
C ARG A 224 -3.12 -7.17 16.45
N ILE A 225 -4.11 -6.34 16.15
CA ILE A 225 -4.56 -5.19 16.96
C ILE A 225 -6.07 -5.38 17.17
N GLY A 226 -6.48 -5.64 18.41
CA GLY A 226 -7.86 -6.11 18.66
C GLY A 226 -8.12 -7.43 17.95
N THR A 227 -9.24 -7.55 17.24
CA THR A 227 -9.54 -8.71 16.38
C THR A 227 -8.99 -8.59 14.96
N THR A 228 -8.55 -7.40 14.53
CA THR A 228 -7.98 -7.17 13.20
C THR A 228 -6.61 -7.82 13.08
N ARG A 229 -6.40 -8.59 11.99
CA ARG A 229 -5.08 -9.11 11.61
C ARG A 229 -4.39 -8.13 10.67
N ILE A 230 -3.16 -7.75 11.01
CA ILE A 230 -2.31 -6.84 10.24
C ILE A 230 -1.27 -7.68 9.51
N VAL A 231 -1.16 -7.50 8.19
CA VAL A 231 -0.28 -8.32 7.35
C VAL A 231 0.47 -7.46 6.35
N SER A 232 1.77 -7.71 6.16
CA SER A 232 2.58 -7.21 5.04
C SER A 232 3.36 -8.35 4.39
N ASN A 233 3.55 -8.24 3.07
CA ASN A 233 4.37 -9.20 2.32
C ASN A 233 5.24 -8.45 1.30
N PRO A 234 6.22 -7.66 1.75
CA PRO A 234 7.10 -6.92 0.87
C PRO A 234 8.06 -7.82 0.12
N ARG A 235 8.39 -7.45 -1.12
CA ARG A 235 9.54 -8.01 -1.83
C ARG A 235 10.83 -7.30 -1.43
N GLY A 236 10.80 -5.98 -1.29
CA GLY A 236 11.94 -5.16 -0.90
C GLY A 236 12.98 -4.92 -2.01
N TYR A 237 14.10 -4.32 -1.65
CA TYR A 237 15.24 -4.05 -2.53
C TYR A 237 16.13 -5.28 -2.74
N MET A 238 17.08 -5.19 -3.68
CA MET A 238 17.90 -6.32 -4.13
C MET A 238 18.64 -7.04 -2.98
N ASP A 239 19.16 -6.29 -2.01
CA ASP A 239 19.92 -6.77 -0.87
C ASP A 239 19.05 -7.30 0.30
N GLU A 240 17.74 -7.09 0.23
CA GLU A 240 16.76 -7.51 1.25
C GLU A 240 16.01 -8.78 0.81
N ARG A 241 16.08 -9.14 -0.47
CA ARG A 241 15.27 -10.19 -1.08
C ARG A 241 15.72 -11.60 -0.71
N THR A 242 14.73 -12.48 -0.66
CA THR A 242 14.96 -13.91 -0.85
C THR A 242 14.89 -14.27 -2.35
N PRO A 243 15.56 -15.33 -2.83
CA PRO A 243 15.58 -15.70 -4.25
C PRO A 243 14.19 -16.03 -4.86
N PHE A 244 13.20 -16.29 -4.01
CA PHE A 244 11.85 -16.66 -4.42
C PHE A 244 10.84 -15.77 -3.71
N TYR A 245 10.09 -14.99 -4.49
CA TYR A 245 9.00 -14.16 -3.97
C TYR A 245 7.66 -14.74 -4.42
N ALA A 246 6.74 -14.91 -3.49
CA ALA A 246 5.40 -15.44 -3.74
C ALA A 246 4.37 -14.57 -3.03
N PRO A 247 3.16 -14.42 -3.59
CA PRO A 247 2.05 -13.81 -2.88
C PRO A 247 1.77 -14.57 -1.58
N GLN A 248 1.61 -13.84 -0.48
CA GLN A 248 1.18 -14.42 0.78
C GLN A 248 -0.30 -14.71 0.69
N LEU A 249 -0.69 -15.98 0.82
CA LEU A 249 -2.09 -16.35 0.94
C LEU A 249 -2.60 -16.02 2.33
N ILE A 250 -3.73 -15.33 2.39
CA ILE A 250 -4.35 -14.85 3.61
C ILE A 250 -5.74 -15.47 3.68
N ASP A 251 -5.90 -16.37 4.63
CA ASP A 251 -7.21 -16.90 4.99
C ASP A 251 -7.90 -15.90 5.92
N PHE A 252 -9.19 -15.67 5.67
CA PHE A 252 -10.04 -15.10 6.70
C PHE A 252 -10.18 -16.13 7.81
N LEU A 253 -10.00 -15.69 9.06
CA LEU A 253 -10.26 -16.54 10.21
C LEU A 253 -11.76 -16.93 10.20
N GLU A 254 -12.02 -18.21 10.49
CA GLU A 254 -13.36 -18.76 10.72
C GLU A 254 -14.01 -18.18 11.98
#